data_AF-A0A2V6F5F8-F1
#
_entry.id   AF-A0A2V6F5F8-F1
#
_cell.length_a   1.000
_cell.length_b   1.000
_cell.length_c   1.000
_cell.angle_alpha   90.00
_cell.angle_beta   90.00
_cell.angle_gamma   90.00
#
_symmetry.space_group_name_H-M   'P 1'
#
loop_
_entity.id
_entity.type
_entity.pdbx_description
1 polymer ?
#
loop_
_entity_poly.entity_id
_entity_poly.type
_entity_poly.pdbx_seq_one_letter_code
_entity_poly.pdbx_strand_id
1 'polypeptide(L)'
;MQNEEASRTALLIAASLVLLHRDPKHSSLVSKTSADLCARVLKAYSTQTRLCSKFVGQRWFRPIAKLIEHITIPGILLHYGLRKRCIATLARSALVNRATQIVAIGAGFDPLSFELQRDFPTVQFWEIDHPATQRQKILALTEAD
;
A
#
# COMPACT_ATOMS: atom_id res chain seq x y z
N MET A 1 -17.58 -8.64 16.67
CA MET A 1 -17.74 -7.26 16.16
C MET A 1 -17.06 -6.32 17.14
N GLN A 2 -15.84 -5.86 16.86
CA GLN A 2 -15.13 -4.88 17.71
C GLN A 2 -13.91 -4.33 16.94
N ASN A 3 -14.14 -3.27 16.16
CA ASN A 3 -13.26 -2.13 15.92
C ASN A 3 -13.70 -1.41 14.64
N GLU A 4 -14.30 -0.22 14.79
CA GLU A 4 -14.56 0.74 13.71
C GLU A 4 -13.26 1.37 13.16
N GLU A 5 -12.09 0.93 13.65
CA GLU A 5 -10.78 1.44 13.29
C GLU A 5 -10.13 0.61 12.18
N ALA A 6 -9.36 1.25 11.30
CA ALA A 6 -8.61 0.54 10.28
C ALA A 6 -7.44 -0.25 10.91
N SER A 7 -7.04 -1.33 10.25
CA SER A 7 -5.96 -2.20 10.73
C SER A 7 -4.66 -1.42 10.94
N ARG A 8 -4.13 -1.44 12.18
CA ARG A 8 -2.83 -0.85 12.54
C ARG A 8 -1.70 -1.41 11.67
N THR A 9 -1.76 -2.70 11.34
CA THR A 9 -0.81 -3.36 10.45
C THR A 9 -0.91 -2.82 9.02
N ALA A 10 -2.12 -2.54 8.53
CA ALA A 10 -2.31 -1.94 7.20
C ALA A 10 -1.72 -0.52 7.14
N LEU A 11 -1.85 0.27 8.22
CA LEU A 11 -1.23 1.60 8.32
C LEU A 11 0.31 1.52 8.35
N LEU A 12 0.88 0.55 9.07
CA LEU A 12 2.33 0.33 9.11
C LEU A 12 2.87 -0.06 7.73
N ILE A 13 2.17 -0.94 7.02
CA ILE A 13 2.53 -1.34 5.65
C ILE A 13 2.42 -0.12 4.71
N ALA A 14 1.35 0.67 4.80
CA ALA A 14 1.19 1.89 4.01
C ALA A 14 2.35 2.88 4.23
N ALA A 15 2.75 3.12 5.49
CA ALA A 15 3.88 3.99 5.81
C ALA A 15 5.21 3.44 5.27
N SER A 16 5.40 2.12 5.34
CA SER A 16 6.58 1.43 4.81
C SER A 16 6.69 1.58 3.29
N LEU A 17 5.58 1.48 2.56
CA LEU A 17 5.54 1.64 1.10
C LEU A 17 5.86 3.09 0.67
N VAL A 18 5.36 4.08 1.41
CA VAL A 18 5.67 5.50 1.16
C VAL A 18 7.17 5.77 1.37
N LEU A 19 7.77 5.19 2.41
CA LEU A 19 9.21 5.32 2.69
C LEU A 19 10.05 4.66 1.59
N LEU A 20 9.69 3.45 1.16
CA LEU A 20 10.38 2.70 0.12
C LEU A 20 10.33 3.39 -1.24
N HIS A 21 9.18 3.96 -1.62
CA HIS A 21 9.03 4.68 -2.87
C HIS A 21 9.96 5.91 -2.94
N ARG A 22 10.24 6.55 -1.80
CA ARG A 22 11.16 7.69 -1.69
C ARG A 22 12.65 7.28 -1.61
N ASP A 23 12.97 5.99 -1.51
CA ASP A 23 14.34 5.50 -1.53
C ASP A 23 14.83 5.35 -2.99
N PRO A 24 15.89 6.06 -3.42
CA PRO A 24 16.41 5.94 -4.79
C PRO A 24 16.81 4.52 -5.21
N LYS A 25 17.16 3.64 -4.27
CA LYS A 25 17.55 2.25 -4.57
C LYS A 25 16.35 1.31 -4.70
N HIS A 26 15.20 1.67 -4.12
CA HIS A 26 14.03 0.79 -4.01
C HIS A 26 12.74 1.41 -4.57
N SER A 27 12.82 2.62 -5.13
CA SER A 27 11.69 3.37 -5.68
C SER A 27 10.95 2.59 -6.77
N SER A 28 11.66 1.77 -7.54
CA SER A 28 11.09 0.91 -8.59
C SER A 28 10.34 -0.31 -8.07
N LEU A 29 10.41 -0.62 -6.77
CA LEU A 29 9.70 -1.76 -6.17
C LEU A 29 8.25 -1.44 -5.82
N VAL A 30 7.91 -0.15 -5.72
CA VAL A 30 6.56 0.31 -5.35
C VAL A 30 6.07 1.26 -6.44
N SER A 31 4.91 0.95 -7.02
CA SER A 31 4.29 1.83 -8.00
C SER A 31 3.99 3.20 -7.38
N LYS A 32 4.09 4.25 -8.19
CA LYS A 32 3.80 5.62 -7.75
C LYS A 32 2.36 5.73 -7.21
N THR A 33 1.41 5.11 -7.91
CA THR A 33 -0.01 5.05 -7.50
C THR A 33 -0.18 4.38 -6.13
N SER A 34 0.54 3.29 -5.85
CA SER A 34 0.59 2.67 -4.52
C SER A 34 1.09 3.61 -3.44
N ALA A 35 2.20 4.29 -3.68
CA ALA A 35 2.75 5.22 -2.71
C ALA A 35 1.83 6.41 -2.46
N ASP A 36 1.24 6.98 -3.52
CA ASP A 36 0.35 8.14 -3.45
C ASP A 36 -0.95 7.80 -2.71
N LEU A 37 -1.57 6.64 -2.98
CA LEU A 37 -2.76 6.19 -2.25
C LEU A 37 -2.43 5.98 -0.76
N CYS A 38 -1.34 5.28 -0.45
CA CYS A 38 -0.91 5.05 0.92
C CYS A 38 -0.64 6.37 1.66
N ALA A 39 -0.04 7.36 0.99
CA ALA A 39 0.20 8.68 1.56
C ALA A 39 -1.10 9.44 1.85
N ARG A 40 -2.11 9.34 0.98
CA ARG A 40 -3.43 9.96 1.18
C ARG A 40 -4.17 9.32 2.35
N VAL A 41 -4.22 7.99 2.40
CA VAL A 41 -4.84 7.25 3.52
C VAL A 41 -4.19 7.66 4.86
N LEU A 42 -2.86 7.72 4.94
CA LEU A 42 -2.16 8.14 6.16
C LEU A 42 -2.50 9.58 6.57
N LYS A 43 -2.71 10.47 5.60
CA LYS A 43 -3.08 11.88 5.84
C LYS A 43 -4.53 12.01 6.32
N ALA A 44 -5.44 11.18 5.83
CA ALA A 44 -6.87 11.19 6.15
C ALA A 44 -7.20 10.48 7.47
N TYR A 45 -6.43 9.47 7.88
CA TYR A 45 -6.78 8.58 9.00
C TYR A 45 -6.77 9.26 10.39
N SER A 46 -5.84 10.17 10.69
CA SER A 46 -5.72 10.83 12.00
C SER A 46 -4.78 12.05 11.96
N THR A 47 -4.99 13.04 12.84
CA THR A 47 -4.05 14.16 13.07
C THR A 47 -2.65 13.68 13.47
N GLN A 48 -2.55 12.57 14.20
CA GLN A 48 -1.27 11.96 14.58
C GLN A 48 -0.58 11.29 13.38
N THR A 49 -1.32 10.58 12.51
CA THR A 49 -0.75 9.99 11.29
C THR A 49 -0.42 11.05 10.23
N ARG A 50 -1.12 12.19 10.23
CA ARG A 50 -0.77 13.37 9.41
C ARG A 50 0.56 14.00 9.81
N LEU A 51 0.89 14.01 11.11
CA LEU A 51 2.21 14.41 11.59
C LEU A 51 3.26 13.36 11.21
N CYS A 52 2.98 12.08 11.45
CA CYS A 52 3.87 10.99 11.06
C CYS A 52 4.15 10.96 9.53
N SER A 53 3.17 11.26 8.67
CA SER A 53 3.39 11.28 7.22
C SER A 53 4.32 12.41 6.77
N LYS A 54 4.30 13.56 7.47
CA LYS A 54 5.26 14.65 7.27
C LYS A 54 6.68 14.20 7.63
N PHE A 55 6.84 13.42 8.71
CA PHE A 55 8.13 12.89 9.15
C PHE A 55 8.65 11.75 8.27
N VAL A 56 7.81 10.77 7.93
CA VAL A 56 8.13 9.62 7.07
C VAL A 56 8.58 10.07 5.67
N GLY A 57 8.15 11.26 5.22
CA GLY A 57 8.60 11.85 3.97
C GLY A 57 9.93 12.60 4.00
N GLN A 58 10.50 12.86 5.17
CA GLN A 58 11.71 13.67 5.27
C GLN A 58 12.98 12.82 5.11
N ARG A 59 13.95 13.36 4.36
CA ARG A 59 15.23 12.66 4.08
C ARG A 59 15.99 12.24 5.33
N TRP A 60 15.84 12.97 6.44
CA TRP A 60 16.51 12.68 7.72
C TRP A 60 15.87 11.52 8.50
N PHE A 61 14.61 11.18 8.23
CA PHE A 61 13.93 10.05 8.89
C PHE A 61 14.40 8.70 8.34
N ARG A 62 15.05 8.71 7.17
CA ARG A 62 15.57 7.52 6.49
C ARG A 62 16.64 6.74 7.28
N PRO A 63 17.71 7.35 7.82
CA PRO A 63 18.67 6.63 8.66
C PRO A 63 18.03 6.08 9.94
N ILE A 64 17.06 6.79 10.52
CA ILE A 64 16.33 6.34 11.72
C ILE A 64 15.48 5.12 11.40
N ALA A 65 14.74 5.13 10.29
CA ALA A 65 13.95 3.99 9.86
C ALA A 65 14.83 2.75 9.55
N LYS A 66 16.01 2.95 8.95
CA LYS A 66 16.99 1.87 8.72
C LYS A 66 17.56 1.32 10.03
N LEU A 67 17.83 2.19 11.01
CA LEU A 67 18.31 1.78 12.32
C LEU A 67 17.23 0.97 13.06
N ILE A 68 15.98 1.43 13.05
CA ILE A 68 14.84 0.70 13.62
C ILE A 68 14.66 -0.64 12.89
N GLU A 69 14.72 -0.68 11.56
CA GLU A 69 14.66 -1.91 10.78
C GLU A 69 15.75 -2.90 11.21
N HIS A 70 17.00 -2.43 11.36
CA HIS A 70 18.12 -3.27 11.76
C HIS A 70 17.97 -3.83 13.19
N ILE A 71 17.36 -3.08 14.10
CA ILE A 71 17.12 -3.49 15.48
C ILE A 71 15.92 -4.44 15.59
N THR A 72 14.90 -4.29 14.74
CA THR A 72 13.65 -5.04 14.85
C THR A 72 13.69 -6.31 14.03
N ILE A 73 13.67 -6.18 12.70
CA ILE A 73 13.72 -7.29 11.74
C ILE A 73 14.46 -6.75 10.50
N PRO A 74 15.74 -7.07 10.32
CA PRO A 74 16.52 -6.56 9.20
C PRO A 74 15.90 -7.00 7.88
N GLY A 75 15.64 -6.05 6.99
CA GLY A 75 15.10 -6.30 5.65
C GLY A 75 13.57 -6.41 5.57
N ILE A 76 12.83 -6.13 6.65
CA ILE A 76 11.37 -6.20 6.64
C ILE A 76 10.73 -5.21 5.65
N LEU A 77 11.33 -4.03 5.45
CA LEU A 77 10.84 -3.07 4.45
C LEU A 77 11.04 -3.63 3.05
N LEU A 78 12.24 -4.14 2.76
CA LEU A 78 12.54 -4.78 1.49
C LEU A 78 11.60 -5.98 1.24
N HIS A 79 11.36 -6.80 2.26
CA HIS A 79 10.43 -7.92 2.21
C HIS A 79 9.03 -7.48 1.79
N TYR A 80 8.49 -6.41 2.39
CA TYR A 80 7.17 -5.89 2.02
C TYR A 80 7.11 -5.41 0.57
N GLY A 81 8.14 -4.69 0.11
CA GLY A 81 8.24 -4.25 -1.29
C GLY A 81 8.32 -5.42 -2.28
N LEU A 82 9.21 -6.39 -2.02
CA LEU A 82 9.40 -7.57 -2.87
C LEU A 82 8.14 -8.46 -2.90
N ARG A 83 7.53 -8.70 -1.73
CA ARG A 83 6.28 -9.45 -1.63
C ARG A 83 5.20 -8.81 -2.50
N LYS A 84 5.04 -7.49 -2.41
CA LYS A 84 4.05 -6.75 -3.19
C LYS A 84 4.33 -6.83 -4.70
N ARG A 85 5.58 -6.64 -5.10
CA ARG A 85 6.00 -6.77 -6.51
C ARG A 85 5.77 -8.17 -7.07
N CYS A 86 6.06 -9.21 -6.29
CA CYS A 86 5.84 -10.60 -6.67
C CYS A 86 4.35 -10.86 -6.93
N ILE A 87 3.48 -10.47 -6.00
CA ILE A 87 2.01 -10.62 -6.14
C ILE A 87 1.51 -9.87 -7.37
N ALA A 88 1.95 -8.63 -7.59
CA ALA A 88 1.57 -7.84 -8.77
C ALA A 88 1.99 -8.52 -10.09
N THR A 89 3.19 -9.10 -10.12
CA THR A 89 3.71 -9.81 -11.30
C THR A 89 2.89 -11.07 -11.58
N LEU A 90 2.58 -11.85 -10.54
CA LEU A 90 1.77 -13.07 -10.66
C LEU A 90 0.34 -12.75 -11.09
N ALA A 91 -0.28 -11.72 -10.51
CA ALA A 91 -1.61 -11.26 -10.89
C ALA A 91 -1.66 -10.85 -12.36
N ARG A 92 -0.71 -10.02 -12.82
CA ARG A 92 -0.62 -9.63 -14.24
C ARG A 92 -0.40 -10.83 -15.15
N SER A 93 0.46 -11.78 -14.77
CA SER A 93 0.69 -13.01 -15.53
C SER A 93 -0.61 -13.83 -15.67
N ALA A 94 -1.39 -13.97 -14.60
CA ALA A 94 -2.68 -14.66 -14.65
C ALA A 94 -3.67 -13.99 -15.62
N LEU A 95 -3.71 -12.64 -15.64
CA LEU A 95 -4.57 -11.88 -16.56
C LEU A 95 -4.15 -12.04 -18.02
N VAL A 96 -2.85 -11.99 -18.31
CA VAL A 96 -2.31 -12.27 -19.65
C VAL A 96 -2.67 -13.71 -20.07
N ASN A 97 -2.70 -14.65 -19.12
CA ASN A 97 -3.15 -16.02 -19.32
C ASN A 97 -4.68 -16.20 -19.26
N ARG A 98 -5.44 -15.14 -19.57
CA ARG A 98 -6.91 -15.12 -19.73
C ARG A 98 -7.72 -15.34 -18.45
N ALA A 99 -7.15 -15.11 -17.26
CA ALA A 99 -7.97 -14.97 -16.08
C ALA A 99 -8.94 -13.78 -16.23
N THR A 100 -10.22 -13.99 -15.96
CA THR A 100 -11.27 -12.98 -16.11
C THR A 100 -11.69 -12.35 -14.78
N GLN A 101 -11.22 -12.89 -13.66
CA GLN A 101 -11.58 -12.46 -12.32
C GLN A 101 -10.35 -12.47 -11.39
N ILE A 102 -10.23 -11.43 -10.57
CA ILE A 102 -9.26 -11.34 -9.47
C ILE A 102 -10.00 -11.08 -8.16
N VAL A 103 -9.66 -11.83 -7.12
CA VAL A 103 -10.19 -11.64 -5.77
C VAL A 103 -9.03 -11.35 -4.82
N ALA A 104 -8.99 -10.14 -4.26
CA ALA A 104 -8.01 -9.74 -3.25
C ALA A 104 -8.62 -9.87 -1.85
N ILE A 105 -8.07 -10.79 -1.05
CA ILE A 105 -8.52 -11.03 0.33
C ILE A 105 -7.58 -10.29 1.29
N GLY A 106 -8.15 -9.52 2.21
CA GLY A 106 -7.38 -8.65 3.11
C GLY A 106 -6.63 -7.56 2.36
N ALA A 107 -7.29 -6.93 1.37
CA ALA A 107 -6.68 -5.99 0.44
C ALA A 107 -6.03 -4.77 1.11
N GLY A 108 -6.49 -4.39 2.31
CA GLY A 108 -5.97 -3.26 3.06
C GLY A 108 -6.05 -1.97 2.24
N PHE A 109 -4.92 -1.29 2.13
CA PHE A 109 -4.75 -0.08 1.31
C PHE A 109 -4.01 -0.36 -0.02
N ASP A 110 -3.92 -1.62 -0.43
CA ASP A 110 -3.23 -1.99 -1.67
C ASP A 110 -4.04 -1.54 -2.90
N PRO A 111 -3.52 -0.67 -3.80
CA PRO A 111 -4.23 -0.30 -5.02
C PRO A 111 -4.04 -1.26 -6.18
N LEU A 112 -3.44 -2.44 -5.99
CA LEU A 112 -3.17 -3.37 -7.09
C LEU A 112 -4.38 -3.61 -8.00
N SER A 113 -5.57 -3.84 -7.42
CA SER A 113 -6.81 -4.04 -8.19
C SER A 113 -7.16 -2.82 -9.04
N PHE A 114 -7.01 -1.61 -8.48
CA PHE A 114 -7.28 -0.35 -9.17
C PHE A 114 -6.27 -0.09 -10.30
N GLU A 115 -4.99 -0.40 -10.07
CA GLU A 115 -3.94 -0.29 -11.09
C GLU A 115 -4.18 -1.26 -12.25
N LEU A 116 -4.46 -2.54 -11.94
CA LEU A 116 -4.70 -3.56 -12.95
C LEU A 116 -6.01 -3.34 -13.72
N GLN A 117 -7.05 -2.77 -13.10
CA GLN A 117 -8.30 -2.47 -13.79
C GLN A 117 -8.11 -1.47 -14.94
N ARG A 118 -7.14 -0.54 -14.83
CA ARG A 118 -6.80 0.38 -15.93
C ARG A 118 -6.17 -0.34 -17.13
N ASP A 119 -5.34 -1.36 -16.86
CA ASP A 119 -4.68 -2.15 -17.90
C ASP A 119 -5.61 -3.25 -18.48
N PHE A 120 -6.57 -3.74 -17.69
CA PHE A 120 -7.46 -4.85 -18.03
C PHE A 120 -8.94 -4.49 -17.74
N PRO A 121 -9.54 -3.56 -18.51
CA PRO A 121 -10.86 -2.99 -18.20
C PRO A 121 -12.03 -3.98 -18.28
N THR A 122 -11.85 -5.11 -18.97
CA THR A 122 -12.89 -6.14 -19.13
C THR A 122 -12.87 -7.21 -18.04
N VAL A 123 -11.90 -7.15 -17.11
CA VAL A 123 -11.71 -8.12 -16.03
C VAL A 123 -12.45 -7.65 -14.78
N GLN A 124 -13.02 -8.59 -14.03
CA GLN A 124 -13.68 -8.28 -12.77
C GLN A 124 -12.70 -8.32 -11.59
N PHE A 125 -12.70 -7.27 -10.79
CA PHE A 125 -11.86 -7.15 -9.60
C PHE A 125 -12.75 -7.08 -8.36
N TRP A 126 -12.51 -7.99 -7.41
CA TRP A 126 -13.23 -8.07 -6.15
C TRP A 126 -12.25 -7.89 -5.00
N GLU A 127 -12.60 -7.06 -4.03
CA GLU A 127 -11.82 -6.91 -2.80
C GLU A 127 -12.66 -7.27 -1.58
N ILE A 128 -12.10 -8.09 -0.71
CA ILE A 128 -12.74 -8.55 0.52
C ILE A 128 -11.85 -8.11 1.67
N ASP A 129 -12.34 -7.18 2.50
CA ASP A 129 -11.64 -6.72 3.69
C ASP A 129 -12.63 -6.12 4.70
N HIS A 130 -12.14 -5.74 5.87
CA HIS A 130 -12.92 -5.10 6.92
C HIS A 130 -13.54 -3.77 6.42
N PRO A 131 -14.84 -3.53 6.66
CA PRO A 131 -15.54 -2.33 6.16
C PRO A 131 -14.89 -1.01 6.55
N ALA A 132 -14.34 -0.91 7.78
CA ALA A 132 -13.65 0.30 8.24
C ALA A 132 -12.39 0.62 7.41
N THR A 133 -11.61 -0.40 7.04
CA THR A 133 -10.41 -0.24 6.21
C THR A 133 -10.79 0.15 4.78
N GLN A 134 -11.81 -0.51 4.21
CA GLN A 134 -12.29 -0.22 2.86
C GLN A 134 -12.86 1.19 2.72
N ARG A 135 -13.62 1.70 3.70
CA ARG A 135 -14.10 3.10 3.68
C ARG A 135 -12.95 4.09 3.54
N GLN A 136 -11.88 3.92 4.31
CA GLN A 136 -10.71 4.82 4.26
C GLN A 136 -9.98 4.74 2.92
N LYS A 137 -9.90 3.54 2.32
CA LYS A 137 -9.33 3.37 0.97
C LYS A 137 -10.18 4.07 -0.09
N ILE A 138 -11.50 3.89 -0.06
CA ILE A 138 -12.43 4.51 -1.01
C ILE A 138 -12.34 6.03 -0.94
N LEU A 139 -12.42 6.62 0.26
CA LEU A 139 -12.28 8.07 0.45
C LEU A 139 -10.98 8.60 -0.15
N ALA A 140 -9.86 7.92 0.09
CA ALA A 140 -8.56 8.30 -0.45
C ALA A 140 -8.43 8.12 -1.97
N LEU A 141 -9.27 7.31 -2.61
CA LEU A 141 -9.35 7.17 -4.06
C LEU A 141 -10.25 8.25 -4.68
N THR A 142 -11.40 8.55 -4.07
CA THR A 142 -12.34 9.56 -4.58
C THR A 142 -11.79 10.99 -4.48
N GLU A 143 -10.94 11.30 -3.50
CA GLU A 143 -10.25 12.61 -3.42
C GLU A 143 -9.16 12.82 -4.50
N ALA A 144 -8.85 11.80 -5.32
CA ALA A 144 -7.78 11.85 -6.31
C ALA A 144 -8.25 12.08 -7.75
N ASP A 145 -9.57 12.08 -7.99
CA ASP A 145 -10.24 12.43 -9.24
C ASP A 145 -10.77 13.87 -9.16
#